data_AF-A0A0R2VPK2-F1
#
_entry.id   AF-A0A0R2VPK2-F1
#
_cell.length_a   1.000
_cell.length_b   1.000
_cell.length_c   1.000
_cell.angle_alpha   90.00
_cell.angle_beta   90.00
_cell.angle_gamma   90.00
#
_symmetry.space_group_name_H-M   'P 1'
#
loop_
_entity.id
_entity.type
_entity.pdbx_description
1 polymer ?
#
loop_
_entity_poly.entity_id
_entity_poly.type
_entity_poly.pdbx_seq_one_letter_code
_entity_poly.pdbx_strand_id
1 'polypeptide(L)'
;MSNKEQASFRDRIYTADESGHRKWVFATQPFGRFYNYRTLLSLLYLVVFFALPFIKVEGHPLFLFNVPERKFILFGFIFWPQDFFVFAVSMLTFMVFIVFFTVVYGRVFCGWVCPQTIFMEMVFRCIEYWIEGTAEKQRRLAAQPWNREKILKKGLKHGVFFGLSFIISNTFLAYVIGVDDLFTIIREPVAMHIAGFISILAFTVVFYAVFAHAREMVHTFACPYGRLQGVLLDRDSIVVAYDHKRGEPRGKLKKGEAAAAQGDCIDCGLCVRVCPTGIDIRNGTQLECVNCTACIDACDSIMEKVNKPKGLIRYASENHIVEGIKPHLTGRMIGYSVVLLLLVGALTALLLTRKDFDAQVTRAQGQLFQQRDSLHYSNLYNIKLLNKTIEEYPVELRLEGIGGSIEMVTHESLHVPAESYAQSTFFVVLNEQDLTERKLDIRIGVYANNERIETVKTTFFGPVLH
;
A
#
# COMPACT_ATOMS: atom_id res chain seq x y z
N MET A 1 -56.29 4.01 -7.16
CA MET A 1 -55.74 4.74 -8.32
C MET A 1 -54.23 4.56 -8.34
N SER A 2 -53.77 3.82 -9.34
CA SER A 2 -52.42 3.70 -9.91
C SER A 2 -51.18 4.01 -9.06
N ASN A 3 -50.44 2.93 -8.79
CA ASN A 3 -48.99 2.79 -8.96
C ASN A 3 -48.26 4.04 -9.51
N LYS A 4 -47.49 4.68 -8.63
CA LYS A 4 -46.29 5.48 -8.93
C LYS A 4 -45.33 5.38 -7.75
N GLU A 5 -44.92 4.17 -7.37
CA GLU A 5 -43.55 4.00 -6.85
C GLU A 5 -42.63 4.01 -8.08
N GLN A 6 -42.47 5.20 -8.67
CA GLN A 6 -41.38 5.45 -9.59
C GLN A 6 -40.10 5.18 -8.80
N ALA A 7 -39.26 4.33 -9.37
CA ALA A 7 -37.90 4.09 -8.93
C ALA A 7 -37.20 5.44 -8.65
N SER A 8 -37.21 5.87 -7.39
CA SER A 8 -36.31 6.91 -6.94
C SER A 8 -34.93 6.30 -7.04
N PHE A 9 -34.21 6.67 -8.11
CA PHE A 9 -32.78 6.50 -8.14
C PHE A 9 -32.26 7.17 -6.88
N ARG A 10 -31.46 6.43 -6.11
CA ARG A 10 -31.14 6.77 -4.74
C ARG A 10 -30.25 8.02 -4.70
N ASP A 11 -30.79 9.14 -4.24
CA ASP A 11 -30.06 10.42 -4.13
C ASP A 11 -29.20 10.54 -2.84
N ARG A 12 -29.19 9.51 -1.98
CA ARG A 12 -28.50 9.52 -0.66
C ARG A 12 -27.85 8.20 -0.27
N ILE A 13 -26.84 8.26 0.58
CA ILE A 13 -26.11 7.10 1.11
C ILE A 13 -26.95 6.42 2.21
N TYR A 14 -26.87 5.09 2.38
CA TYR A 14 -27.67 4.35 3.39
C TYR A 14 -27.47 4.81 4.84
N THR A 15 -26.30 5.37 5.12
CA THR A 15 -25.89 5.82 6.44
C THR A 15 -26.14 7.31 6.66
N ALA A 16 -26.92 7.97 5.79
CA ALA A 16 -27.34 9.35 5.93
C ALA A 16 -28.86 9.43 6.11
N ASP A 17 -29.32 10.25 7.06
CA ASP A 17 -30.74 10.57 7.21
C ASP A 17 -31.20 11.66 6.22
N GLU A 18 -32.45 12.09 6.32
CA GLU A 18 -33.03 13.07 5.38
C GLU A 18 -32.39 14.45 5.48
N SER A 19 -31.84 14.77 6.65
CA SER A 19 -31.10 16.00 6.91
C SER A 19 -29.60 15.89 6.64
N GLY A 20 -29.12 14.73 6.18
CA GLY A 20 -27.71 14.47 5.92
C GLY A 20 -26.88 14.09 7.15
N HIS A 21 -27.49 13.92 8.34
CA HIS A 21 -26.78 13.44 9.52
C HIS A 21 -26.50 11.94 9.43
N ARG A 22 -25.42 11.51 10.08
CA ARG A 22 -25.03 10.11 10.08
C ARG A 22 -26.00 9.25 10.89
N LYS A 23 -26.52 8.22 10.24
CA LYS A 23 -27.16 7.09 10.89
C LYS A 23 -26.13 6.03 11.27
N TRP A 24 -25.90 5.85 12.57
CA TRP A 24 -24.93 4.87 13.07
C TRP A 24 -25.33 3.42 12.75
N VAL A 25 -24.38 2.64 12.24
CA VAL A 25 -24.60 1.24 11.86
C VAL A 25 -24.23 0.30 13.00
N PHE A 26 -25.25 -0.38 13.54
CA PHE A 26 -25.09 -1.48 14.48
C PHE A 26 -25.22 -2.81 13.74
N ALA A 27 -24.11 -3.30 13.21
CA ALA A 27 -24.02 -4.55 12.47
C ALA A 27 -24.08 -5.75 13.43
N THR A 28 -24.86 -6.77 13.07
CA THR A 28 -24.93 -8.05 13.78
C THR A 28 -23.68 -8.88 13.45
N GLN A 29 -23.13 -9.57 14.45
CA GLN A 29 -21.96 -10.42 14.24
C GLN A 29 -22.28 -11.51 13.20
N PRO A 30 -21.57 -11.55 12.07
CA PRO A 30 -21.75 -12.60 11.08
C PRO A 30 -21.19 -13.93 11.59
N PHE A 31 -21.73 -15.03 11.06
CA PHE A 31 -21.26 -16.38 11.31
C PHE A 31 -21.39 -17.17 10.00
N GLY A 32 -20.45 -18.07 9.71
CA GLY A 32 -20.49 -18.89 8.51
C GLY A 32 -19.10 -19.19 7.96
N ARG A 33 -19.07 -19.84 6.80
CA ARG A 33 -17.84 -20.34 6.19
C ARG A 33 -16.94 -19.20 5.72
N PHE A 34 -17.51 -18.20 5.04
CA PHE A 34 -16.70 -17.08 4.54
C PHE A 34 -16.19 -16.21 5.68
N TYR A 35 -16.99 -16.00 6.72
CA TYR A 35 -16.54 -15.34 7.94
C TYR A 35 -15.33 -16.05 8.54
N ASN A 36 -15.37 -17.38 8.71
CA ASN A 36 -14.26 -18.15 9.26
C ASN A 36 -12.99 -18.04 8.41
N TYR A 37 -13.10 -18.13 7.07
CA TYR A 37 -11.97 -17.95 6.16
C TYR A 37 -11.39 -16.54 6.25
N ARG A 38 -12.24 -15.53 6.33
CA ARG A 38 -11.80 -14.14 6.48
C ARG A 38 -11.13 -13.91 7.83
N THR A 39 -11.61 -14.55 8.91
CA THR A 39 -10.96 -14.52 10.22
C THR A 39 -9.57 -15.15 10.17
N LEU A 40 -9.41 -16.30 9.52
CA LEU A 40 -8.10 -16.95 9.35
C LEU A 40 -7.13 -16.07 8.55
N LEU A 41 -7.58 -15.52 7.41
CA LEU A 41 -6.77 -14.60 6.60
C LEU A 41 -6.39 -13.34 7.39
N SER A 42 -7.31 -12.81 8.18
CA SER A 42 -7.07 -11.63 9.00
C SER A 42 -6.07 -11.92 10.12
N LEU A 43 -6.14 -13.11 10.72
CA LEU A 43 -5.15 -13.55 11.71
C LEU A 43 -3.76 -13.64 11.09
N LEU A 44 -3.64 -14.26 9.92
CA LEU A 44 -2.38 -14.33 9.17
C LEU A 44 -1.85 -12.91 8.87
N TYR A 45 -2.72 -12.02 8.37
CA TYR A 45 -2.37 -10.63 8.10
C TYR A 45 -1.86 -9.91 9.35
N LEU A 46 -2.55 -10.04 10.49
CA LEU A 46 -2.14 -9.37 11.73
C LEU A 46 -0.81 -9.91 12.25
N VAL A 47 -0.61 -11.23 12.21
CA VAL A 47 0.67 -11.85 12.60
C VAL A 47 1.81 -11.31 11.73
N VAL A 48 1.63 -11.30 10.40
CA VAL A 48 2.63 -10.76 9.48
C VAL A 48 2.85 -9.27 9.74
N PHE A 49 1.79 -8.47 9.86
CA PHE A 49 1.87 -7.03 10.06
C PHE A 49 2.67 -6.67 11.33
N PHE A 50 2.44 -7.37 12.44
CA PHE A 50 3.14 -7.11 13.70
C PHE A 50 4.54 -7.72 13.75
N ALA A 51 4.78 -8.86 13.10
CA ALA A 51 6.08 -9.53 13.16
C ALA A 51 7.11 -8.93 12.19
N LEU A 52 6.65 -8.51 11.00
CA LEU A 52 7.53 -8.19 9.88
C LEU A 52 8.50 -7.01 10.12
N PRO A 53 8.18 -5.93 10.86
CA PRO A 53 9.15 -4.87 11.17
C PRO A 53 10.36 -5.37 11.97
N PHE A 54 10.20 -6.44 12.75
CA PHE A 54 11.24 -7.00 13.60
C PHE A 54 12.15 -7.97 12.84
N ILE A 55 11.77 -8.38 11.63
CA ILE A 55 12.57 -9.25 10.78
C ILE A 55 13.64 -8.40 10.10
N LYS A 56 14.91 -8.71 10.38
CA LYS A 56 16.06 -8.08 9.73
C LYS A 56 16.79 -9.10 8.86
N VAL A 57 17.22 -8.65 7.69
CA VAL A 57 18.08 -9.40 6.76
C VAL A 57 19.37 -8.60 6.65
N GLU A 58 20.50 -9.24 6.95
CA GLU A 58 21.84 -8.62 6.85
C GLU A 58 21.99 -7.28 7.61
N GLY A 59 21.26 -7.14 8.73
CA GLY A 59 21.25 -5.92 9.56
C GLY A 59 20.17 -4.90 9.21
N HIS A 60 19.49 -5.05 8.06
CA HIS A 60 18.46 -4.13 7.58
C HIS A 60 17.05 -4.67 7.85
N PRO A 61 16.08 -3.81 8.22
CA PRO A 61 14.67 -4.20 8.25
C PRO A 61 14.23 -4.74 6.89
N LEU A 62 13.41 -5.79 6.89
CA LEU A 62 12.90 -6.38 5.65
C LEU A 62 12.13 -5.35 4.80
N PHE A 63 11.39 -4.45 5.46
CA PHE A 63 10.72 -3.33 4.82
C PHE A 63 10.89 -2.06 5.65
N LEU A 64 11.38 -0.99 5.02
CA LEU A 64 11.50 0.34 5.60
C LEU A 64 11.12 1.39 4.56
N PHE A 65 10.19 2.26 4.89
CA PHE A 65 9.72 3.35 4.03
C PHE A 65 10.01 4.70 4.70
N ASN A 66 11.29 5.00 4.90
CA ASN A 66 11.72 6.24 5.54
C ASN A 66 11.65 7.40 4.54
N VAL A 67 10.44 7.96 4.41
CA VAL A 67 10.18 9.14 3.58
C VAL A 67 10.94 10.37 4.07
N PRO A 68 11.04 10.67 5.39
CA PRO A 68 11.82 11.82 5.89
C PRO A 68 13.28 11.82 5.40
N GLU A 69 13.97 10.68 5.47
CA GLU A 69 15.37 10.55 5.10
C GLU A 69 15.58 10.05 3.66
N ARG A 70 14.48 9.79 2.93
CA ARG A 70 14.46 9.24 1.56
C ARG A 70 15.19 7.90 1.46
N LYS A 71 15.13 7.10 2.51
CA LYS A 71 15.73 5.76 2.59
C LYS A 71 14.64 4.70 2.49
N PHE A 72 14.65 3.94 1.41
CA PHE A 72 13.68 2.88 1.17
C PHE A 72 14.41 1.54 1.16
N ILE A 73 13.96 0.61 2.01
CA ILE A 73 14.49 -0.75 2.07
C ILE A 73 13.34 -1.69 1.73
N LEU A 74 13.52 -2.53 0.71
CA LEU A 74 12.55 -3.55 0.30
C LEU A 74 13.25 -4.89 0.21
N PHE A 75 12.73 -5.88 0.93
CA PHE A 75 13.33 -7.22 1.03
C PHE A 75 14.79 -7.20 1.53
N GLY A 76 15.14 -6.24 2.38
CA GLY A 76 16.52 -6.03 2.86
C GLY A 76 17.40 -5.20 1.92
N PHE A 77 17.00 -4.97 0.67
CA PHE A 77 17.78 -4.17 -0.28
C PHE A 77 17.51 -2.68 -0.15
N ILE A 78 18.57 -1.87 -0.11
CA ILE A 78 18.46 -0.40 -0.13
C ILE A 78 18.23 0.10 -1.55
N PHE A 79 17.15 0.87 -1.72
CA PHE A 79 16.80 1.58 -2.95
C PHE A 79 17.29 3.01 -2.89
N TRP A 80 18.22 3.35 -3.78
CA TRP A 80 18.82 4.67 -3.87
C TRP A 80 18.01 5.59 -4.81
N PRO A 81 18.13 6.93 -4.68
CA PRO A 81 17.52 7.87 -5.62
C PRO A 81 17.92 7.64 -7.09
N GLN A 82 19.11 7.10 -7.36
CA GLN A 82 19.52 6.72 -8.72
C GLN A 82 18.70 5.55 -9.28
N ASP A 83 18.18 4.67 -8.41
CA ASP A 83 17.29 3.57 -8.78
C ASP A 83 15.82 4.02 -8.88
N PHE A 84 15.55 5.33 -8.93
CA PHE A 84 14.19 5.88 -9.01
C PHE A 84 13.40 5.34 -10.19
N PHE A 85 14.03 4.99 -11.31
CA PHE A 85 13.35 4.34 -12.43
C PHE A 85 12.80 2.96 -12.06
N VAL A 86 13.54 2.16 -11.29
CA VAL A 86 13.08 0.86 -10.79
C VAL A 86 11.89 1.06 -9.86
N PHE A 87 11.99 2.04 -8.97
CA PHE A 87 10.88 2.42 -8.08
C PHE A 87 9.65 2.88 -8.89
N ALA A 88 9.81 3.77 -9.86
CA ALA A 88 8.71 4.29 -10.68
C ALA A 88 8.01 3.18 -11.49
N VAL A 89 8.78 2.29 -12.12
CA VAL A 89 8.22 1.14 -12.85
C VAL A 89 7.54 0.18 -11.90
N SER A 90 8.09 -0.08 -10.71
CA SER A 90 7.44 -0.93 -9.70
C SER A 90 6.11 -0.34 -9.21
N MET A 91 6.06 0.99 -8.97
CA MET A 91 4.85 1.69 -8.57
C MET A 91 3.78 1.66 -9.66
N LEU A 92 4.18 1.87 -10.92
CA LEU A 92 3.29 1.75 -12.07
C LEU A 92 2.76 0.32 -12.23
N THR A 93 3.64 -0.68 -12.11
CA THR A 93 3.29 -2.11 -12.16
C THR A 93 2.26 -2.45 -11.08
N PHE A 94 2.50 -2.01 -9.84
CA PHE A 94 1.60 -2.21 -8.72
C PHE A 94 0.24 -1.52 -8.93
N MET A 95 0.23 -0.29 -9.47
CA MET A 95 -1.00 0.43 -9.81
C MET A 95 -1.83 -0.31 -10.87
N VAL A 96 -1.18 -0.76 -11.96
CA VAL A 96 -1.85 -1.53 -13.02
C VAL A 96 -2.36 -2.86 -12.49
N PHE A 97 -1.60 -3.54 -11.62
CA PHE A 97 -2.04 -4.75 -10.93
C PHE A 97 -3.32 -4.52 -10.11
N ILE A 98 -3.38 -3.43 -9.34
CA ILE A 98 -4.56 -3.06 -8.55
C ILE A 98 -5.78 -2.81 -9.46
N VAL A 99 -5.58 -2.11 -10.59
CA VAL A 99 -6.64 -1.85 -11.57
C VAL A 99 -7.12 -3.17 -12.20
N PHE A 100 -6.20 -4.01 -12.65
CA PHE A 100 -6.51 -5.33 -13.20
C PHE A 100 -7.30 -6.18 -12.21
N PHE A 101 -6.81 -6.27 -10.97
CA PHE A 101 -7.47 -7.01 -9.90
C PHE A 101 -8.89 -6.48 -9.64
N THR A 102 -9.09 -5.16 -9.68
CA THR A 102 -10.43 -4.55 -9.54
C THR A 102 -11.36 -4.91 -10.68
N VAL A 103 -10.88 -4.92 -11.93
CA VAL A 103 -11.71 -5.27 -13.09
C VAL A 103 -12.17 -6.73 -13.01
N VAL A 104 -11.34 -7.62 -12.47
CA VAL A 104 -11.70 -9.05 -12.35
C VAL A 104 -12.55 -9.32 -11.12
N TYR A 105 -12.09 -8.89 -9.94
CA TYR A 105 -12.64 -9.28 -8.64
C TYR A 105 -13.39 -8.15 -7.92
N GLY A 106 -13.62 -7.03 -8.61
CA GLY A 106 -14.30 -5.87 -8.06
C GLY A 106 -13.68 -5.41 -6.74
N ARG A 107 -14.52 -5.38 -5.70
CA ARG A 107 -14.13 -4.87 -4.37
C ARG A 107 -13.71 -5.96 -3.38
N VAL A 108 -13.38 -7.16 -3.84
CA VAL A 108 -12.94 -8.27 -2.96
C VAL A 108 -11.76 -7.85 -2.07
N PHE A 109 -10.81 -7.08 -2.60
CA PHE A 109 -9.70 -6.54 -1.81
C PHE A 109 -10.18 -5.73 -0.59
N CYS A 110 -11.17 -4.84 -0.78
CA CYS A 110 -11.73 -4.02 0.29
C CYS A 110 -12.34 -4.86 1.43
N GLY A 111 -12.93 -6.00 1.10
CA GLY A 111 -13.60 -6.87 2.07
C GLY A 111 -12.68 -7.83 2.81
N TRP A 112 -11.59 -8.25 2.16
CA TRP A 112 -10.77 -9.38 2.60
C TRP A 112 -9.35 -9.03 3.02
N VAL A 113 -8.72 -8.05 2.37
CA VAL A 113 -7.28 -7.74 2.57
C VAL A 113 -7.06 -6.31 3.05
N CYS A 114 -7.99 -5.40 2.76
CA CYS A 114 -7.85 -3.99 3.13
C CYS A 114 -7.59 -3.83 4.64
N PRO A 115 -6.49 -3.16 5.03
CA PRO A 115 -6.12 -2.99 6.43
C PRO A 115 -7.24 -2.33 7.24
N GLN A 116 -7.91 -1.32 6.65
CA GLN A 116 -9.02 -0.63 7.29
C GLN A 116 -10.17 -1.58 7.66
N THR A 117 -10.54 -2.50 6.76
CA THR A 117 -11.60 -3.48 7.02
C THR A 117 -11.15 -4.55 8.00
N ILE A 118 -9.92 -5.04 7.89
CA ILE A 118 -9.39 -6.07 8.80
C ILE A 118 -9.37 -5.53 10.24
N PHE A 119 -8.76 -4.38 10.48
CA PHE A 119 -8.74 -3.79 11.82
C PHE A 119 -10.16 -3.48 12.30
N MET A 120 -10.97 -2.81 11.49
CA MET A 120 -12.33 -2.42 11.91
C MET A 120 -13.20 -3.63 12.24
N GLU A 121 -13.27 -4.64 11.36
CA GLU A 121 -14.23 -5.74 11.49
C GLU A 121 -13.70 -6.94 12.30
N MET A 122 -12.41 -7.24 12.26
CA MET A 122 -11.83 -8.41 12.94
C MET A 122 -11.13 -8.07 14.27
N VAL A 123 -10.87 -6.80 14.55
CA VAL A 123 -10.28 -6.36 15.82
C VAL A 123 -11.29 -5.49 16.59
N PHE A 124 -11.55 -4.27 16.13
CA PHE A 124 -12.34 -3.29 16.87
C PHE A 124 -13.81 -3.73 17.04
N ARG A 125 -14.44 -4.27 15.99
CA ARG A 125 -15.83 -4.75 16.06
C ARG A 125 -15.97 -5.99 16.95
N CYS A 126 -15.04 -6.94 16.89
CA CYS A 126 -15.03 -8.11 17.77
C CYS A 126 -14.96 -7.71 19.25
N ILE A 127 -14.13 -6.72 19.58
CA ILE A 127 -14.05 -6.15 20.93
C ILE A 127 -15.33 -5.42 21.32
N GLU A 128 -15.94 -4.69 20.37
CA GLU A 128 -17.23 -4.04 20.61
C GLU A 128 -18.34 -5.07 20.91
N TYR A 129 -18.36 -6.22 20.24
CA TYR A 129 -19.26 -7.32 20.56
C TYR A 129 -18.97 -7.93 21.94
N TRP A 130 -17.70 -8.04 22.32
CA TRP A 130 -17.32 -8.58 23.63
C TRP A 130 -17.72 -7.65 24.79
N ILE A 131 -17.57 -6.33 24.64
CA ILE A 131 -17.85 -5.34 25.69
C ILE A 131 -19.34 -4.92 25.72
N GLU A 132 -19.91 -4.54 24.58
CA GLU A 132 -21.27 -4.00 24.49
C GLU A 132 -22.33 -5.05 24.15
N GLY A 133 -21.93 -6.23 23.66
CA GLY A 133 -22.82 -7.32 23.28
C GLY A 133 -23.35 -7.24 21.85
N THR A 134 -24.49 -7.89 21.61
CA THR A 134 -25.15 -7.95 20.29
C THR A 134 -25.60 -6.57 19.80
N ALA A 135 -25.86 -6.45 18.49
CA ALA A 135 -26.32 -5.19 17.87
C ALA A 135 -27.55 -4.56 18.58
N GLU A 136 -28.47 -5.38 19.09
CA GLU A 136 -29.63 -4.91 19.85
C GLU A 136 -29.23 -4.33 21.22
N LYS A 137 -28.32 -5.00 21.93
CA LYS A 137 -27.77 -4.50 23.20
C LYS A 137 -27.02 -3.19 22.98
N GLN A 138 -26.25 -3.07 21.90
CA GLN A 138 -25.55 -1.85 21.53
C GLN A 138 -26.51 -0.68 21.25
N ARG A 139 -27.59 -0.93 20.48
CA ARG A 139 -28.64 0.07 20.22
C ARG A 139 -29.31 0.53 21.51
N ARG A 140 -29.68 -0.42 22.38
CA ARG A 140 -30.27 -0.11 23.68
C ARG A 140 -29.34 0.71 24.56
N LEU A 141 -28.06 0.32 24.65
CA LEU A 141 -27.04 1.02 25.42
C LEU A 141 -26.79 2.44 24.89
N ALA A 142 -26.83 2.63 23.57
CA ALA A 142 -26.68 3.94 22.95
C ALA A 142 -27.86 4.86 23.30
N ALA A 143 -29.10 4.36 23.26
CA ALA A 143 -30.32 5.11 23.55
C ALA A 143 -30.55 5.36 25.05
N GLN A 144 -29.98 4.54 25.93
CA GLN A 144 -30.12 4.67 27.39
C GLN A 144 -29.45 5.96 27.91
N PRO A 145 -29.98 6.63 28.95
CA PRO A 145 -29.30 7.73 29.64
C PRO A 145 -27.94 7.30 30.22
N TRP A 146 -27.07 8.27 30.52
CA TRP A 146 -25.78 8.02 31.14
C TRP A 146 -25.97 7.46 32.56
N ASN A 147 -25.75 6.16 32.71
CA ASN A 147 -25.74 5.46 33.99
C ASN A 147 -24.37 4.76 34.21
N ARG A 148 -24.17 4.18 35.39
CA ARG A 148 -22.91 3.49 35.75
C ARG A 148 -22.54 2.39 34.74
N GLU A 149 -23.51 1.63 34.24
CA GLU A 149 -23.29 0.59 33.24
C GLU A 149 -22.76 1.18 31.92
N LYS A 150 -23.41 2.23 31.40
CA LYS A 150 -23.02 2.89 30.14
C LYS A 150 -21.65 3.54 30.26
N ILE A 151 -21.36 4.22 31.37
CA ILE A 151 -20.05 4.83 31.62
C ILE A 151 -18.97 3.75 31.65
N LEU A 152 -19.18 2.64 32.37
CA LEU A 152 -18.19 1.57 32.44
C LEU A 152 -17.97 0.88 31.09
N LYS A 153 -19.03 0.51 30.38
CA LYS A 153 -18.93 -0.15 29.07
C LYS A 153 -18.31 0.75 28.01
N LYS A 154 -18.75 2.00 27.91
CA LYS A 154 -18.19 2.96 26.95
C LYS A 154 -16.76 3.34 27.32
N GLY A 155 -16.49 3.59 28.60
CA GLY A 155 -15.14 3.87 29.11
C GLY A 155 -14.17 2.73 28.83
N LEU A 156 -14.55 1.49 29.14
CA LEU A 156 -13.75 0.31 28.83
C LEU A 156 -13.51 0.16 27.33
N LYS A 157 -14.56 0.33 26.51
CA LYS A 157 -14.42 0.28 25.05
C LYS A 157 -13.42 1.32 24.55
N HIS A 158 -13.57 2.58 24.94
CA HIS A 158 -12.70 3.65 24.47
C HIS A 158 -11.28 3.51 25.00
N GLY A 159 -11.09 3.02 26.23
CA GLY A 159 -9.77 2.69 26.77
C GLY A 159 -9.07 1.58 25.98
N VAL A 160 -9.77 0.48 25.69
CA VAL A 160 -9.23 -0.62 24.87
C VAL A 160 -8.96 -0.15 23.44
N PHE A 161 -9.86 0.63 22.85
CA PHE A 161 -9.69 1.16 21.50
C PHE A 161 -8.46 2.07 21.42
N PHE A 162 -8.28 2.96 22.39
CA PHE A 162 -7.11 3.84 22.44
C PHE A 162 -5.81 3.03 22.61
N GLY A 163 -5.79 2.05 23.52
CA GLY A 163 -4.62 1.18 23.71
C GLY A 163 -4.26 0.38 22.45
N LEU A 164 -5.25 -0.15 21.71
CA LEU A 164 -4.99 -0.83 20.44
C LEU A 164 -4.57 0.11 19.33
N SER A 165 -5.19 1.29 19.24
CA SER A 165 -4.76 2.34 18.30
C SER A 165 -3.31 2.74 18.55
N PHE A 166 -2.86 2.79 19.82
CA PHE A 166 -1.47 3.02 20.18
C PHE A 166 -0.54 1.89 19.70
N ILE A 167 -0.92 0.62 19.89
CA ILE A 167 -0.09 -0.51 19.43
C ILE A 167 0.01 -0.53 17.91
N ILE A 168 -1.11 -0.34 17.21
CA ILE A 168 -1.17 -0.33 15.74
C ILE A 168 -0.39 0.87 15.17
N SER A 169 -0.54 2.06 15.76
CA SER A 169 0.16 3.27 15.30
C SER A 169 1.68 3.14 15.46
N ASN A 170 2.16 2.63 16.59
CA ASN A 170 3.60 2.41 16.82
C ASN A 170 4.16 1.34 15.87
N THR A 171 3.41 0.28 15.60
CA THR A 171 3.82 -0.73 14.61
C THR A 171 3.91 -0.12 13.22
N PHE A 172 2.93 0.71 12.83
CA PHE A 172 2.98 1.44 11.56
C PHE A 172 4.17 2.39 11.49
N LEU A 173 4.47 3.08 12.60
CA LEU A 173 5.61 3.98 12.69
C LEU A 173 6.94 3.21 12.54
N ALA A 174 7.03 1.98 13.06
CA ALA A 174 8.20 1.11 12.86
C ALA A 174 8.48 0.79 11.38
N TYR A 175 7.46 0.73 10.52
CA TYR A 175 7.66 0.61 9.06
C TYR A 175 8.19 1.89 8.41
N VAL A 176 8.02 3.05 9.05
CA VAL A 176 8.41 4.36 8.50
C VAL A 176 9.79 4.76 9.01
N ILE A 177 10.00 4.79 10.32
CA ILE A 177 11.26 5.24 10.93
C ILE A 177 12.17 4.08 11.34
N GLY A 178 11.69 2.84 11.32
CA GLY A 178 12.46 1.68 11.76
C GLY A 178 12.20 1.32 13.22
N VAL A 179 12.42 0.04 13.55
CA VAL A 179 12.18 -0.50 14.90
C VAL A 179 13.21 0.04 15.90
N ASP A 180 14.48 0.17 15.50
CA ASP A 180 15.55 0.60 16.41
C ASP A 180 15.36 2.06 16.84
N ASP A 181 15.11 2.96 15.88
CA ASP A 181 14.87 4.38 16.15
C ASP A 181 13.60 4.58 16.97
N LEU A 182 12.55 3.80 16.70
CA LEU A 182 11.34 3.82 17.51
C LEU A 182 11.63 3.41 18.97
N PHE A 183 12.43 2.36 19.19
CA PHE A 183 12.81 1.97 20.55
C PHE A 183 13.69 3.01 21.24
N THR A 184 14.56 3.69 20.50
CA THR A 184 15.37 4.80 21.02
C THR A 184 14.46 5.94 21.50
N ILE A 185 13.49 6.36 20.67
CA ILE A 185 12.51 7.39 21.02
C ILE A 185 11.70 7.01 22.27
N ILE A 186 11.38 5.73 22.44
CA ILE A 186 10.61 5.24 23.60
C ILE A 186 11.44 5.20 24.89
N ARG A 187 12.75 4.90 24.81
CA ARG A 187 13.62 4.72 25.98
C ARG A 187 14.30 5.99 26.45
N GLU A 188 14.62 6.89 25.53
CA GLU A 188 15.37 8.10 25.84
C GLU A 188 14.45 9.23 26.37
N PRO A 189 15.02 10.21 27.10
CA PRO A 189 14.29 11.38 27.55
C PRO A 189 13.51 12.07 26.42
N VAL A 190 12.22 12.32 26.66
CA VAL A 190 11.31 12.97 25.69
C VAL A 190 11.85 14.32 25.19
N ALA A 191 12.63 15.03 26.01
CA ALA A 191 13.26 16.30 25.63
C ALA A 191 14.20 16.18 24.42
N MET A 192 14.80 15.00 24.19
CA MET A 192 15.68 14.75 23.04
C MET A 192 14.92 14.26 21.79
N HIS A 193 13.66 13.83 21.95
CA HIS A 193 12.85 13.21 20.90
C HIS A 193 11.44 13.82 20.78
N ILE A 194 11.33 15.14 20.96
CA ILE A 194 10.03 15.84 20.97
C ILE A 194 9.24 15.55 19.68
N ALA A 195 9.91 15.58 18.52
CA ALA A 195 9.28 15.29 17.24
C ALA A 195 8.78 13.84 17.14
N GLY A 196 9.57 12.87 17.62
CA GLY A 196 9.18 11.45 17.68
C GLY A 196 7.98 11.22 18.59
N PHE A 197 7.99 11.83 19.79
CA PHE A 197 6.89 11.76 20.74
C PHE A 197 5.59 12.36 20.18
N ILE A 198 5.66 13.55 19.59
CA ILE A 198 4.50 14.19 18.93
C ILE A 198 3.96 13.29 17.82
N SER A 199 4.85 12.67 17.04
CA SER A 199 4.45 11.75 15.96
C SER A 199 3.70 10.54 16.50
N ILE A 200 4.20 9.88 17.56
CA ILE A 200 3.53 8.75 18.21
C ILE A 200 2.13 9.15 18.70
N LEU A 201 2.02 10.29 19.37
CA LEU A 201 0.75 10.78 19.90
C LEU A 201 -0.23 11.13 18.78
N ALA A 202 0.22 11.89 17.77
CA ALA A 202 -0.60 12.31 16.64
C ALA A 202 -1.13 11.11 15.85
N PHE A 203 -0.26 10.15 15.50
CA PHE A 203 -0.68 8.93 14.81
C PHE A 203 -1.66 8.11 15.66
N THR A 204 -1.42 7.99 16.97
CA THR A 204 -2.34 7.28 17.88
C THR A 204 -3.73 7.92 17.90
N VAL A 205 -3.80 9.25 18.02
CA VAL A 205 -5.08 9.99 18.02
C VAL A 205 -5.80 9.85 16.68
N VAL A 206 -5.09 9.93 15.56
CA VAL A 206 -5.67 9.75 14.22
C VAL A 206 -6.22 8.34 14.06
N PHE A 207 -5.46 7.31 14.39
CA PHE A 207 -5.91 5.92 14.33
C PHE A 207 -7.13 5.68 15.23
N TYR A 208 -7.11 6.22 16.45
CA TYR A 208 -8.24 6.16 17.35
C TYR A 208 -9.48 6.83 16.74
N ALA A 209 -9.35 8.04 16.20
CA ALA A 209 -10.45 8.75 15.58
C ALA A 209 -11.04 7.97 14.39
N VAL A 210 -10.18 7.35 13.59
CA VAL A 210 -10.56 6.52 12.44
C VAL A 210 -11.40 5.31 12.87
N PHE A 211 -10.95 4.54 13.87
CA PHE A 211 -11.64 3.29 14.25
C PHE A 211 -12.77 3.49 15.28
N ALA A 212 -12.69 4.51 16.12
CA ALA A 212 -13.74 4.81 17.10
C ALA A 212 -14.88 5.63 16.49
N HIS A 213 -14.59 6.55 15.56
CA HIS A 213 -15.56 7.50 15.04
C HIS A 213 -15.81 7.33 13.53
N ALA A 214 -14.80 7.48 12.66
CA ALA A 214 -15.03 7.51 11.20
C ALA A 214 -15.57 6.16 10.65
N ARG A 215 -14.99 5.03 11.05
CA ARG A 215 -15.41 3.66 10.73
C ARG A 215 -15.72 3.47 9.23
N GLU A 216 -16.99 3.25 8.87
CA GLU A 216 -17.45 3.01 7.50
C GLU A 216 -17.27 4.23 6.57
N MET A 217 -17.21 5.45 7.13
CA MET A 217 -17.01 6.67 6.34
C MET A 217 -15.68 6.67 5.58
N VAL A 218 -14.68 5.96 6.10
CA VAL A 218 -13.37 5.88 5.44
C VAL A 218 -13.51 5.23 4.06
N HIS A 219 -14.24 4.13 3.94
CA HIS A 219 -14.44 3.45 2.67
C HIS A 219 -15.37 4.20 1.72
N THR A 220 -16.35 4.93 2.27
CA THR A 220 -17.35 5.66 1.46
C THR A 220 -16.84 7.01 0.96
N PHE A 221 -16.03 7.72 1.76
CA PHE A 221 -15.61 9.10 1.46
C PHE A 221 -14.10 9.32 1.40
N ALA A 222 -13.33 8.74 2.31
CA ALA A 222 -11.91 9.07 2.43
C ALA A 222 -11.02 8.24 1.50
N CYS A 223 -11.43 7.01 1.14
CA CYS A 223 -10.63 6.09 0.35
C CYS A 223 -10.76 6.43 -1.15
N PRO A 224 -9.71 6.97 -1.80
CA PRO A 224 -9.77 7.28 -3.23
C PRO A 224 -9.91 6.01 -4.06
N TYR A 225 -9.28 4.92 -3.63
CA TYR A 225 -9.37 3.63 -4.30
C TYR A 225 -10.81 3.12 -4.33
N GLY A 226 -11.51 3.09 -3.20
CA GLY A 226 -12.91 2.64 -3.13
C GLY A 226 -13.84 3.41 -4.08
N ARG A 227 -13.57 4.70 -4.29
CA ARG A 227 -14.32 5.54 -5.22
C ARG A 227 -13.96 5.26 -6.69
N LEU A 228 -12.67 5.13 -7.00
CA LEU A 228 -12.19 4.77 -8.34
C LEU A 228 -12.68 3.39 -8.79
N GLN A 229 -12.77 2.43 -7.87
CA GLN A 229 -13.27 1.09 -8.16
C GLN A 229 -14.68 1.12 -8.76
N GLY A 230 -15.55 2.05 -8.34
CA GLY A 230 -16.90 2.19 -8.89
C GLY A 230 -16.92 2.47 -10.40
N VAL A 231 -15.90 3.14 -10.94
CA VAL A 231 -15.76 3.45 -12.37
C VAL A 231 -15.05 2.33 -13.14
N LEU A 232 -14.25 1.52 -12.46
CA LEU A 232 -13.51 0.41 -13.06
C LEU A 232 -14.36 -0.85 -13.24
N LEU A 233 -15.44 -0.99 -12.47
CA LEU A 233 -16.37 -2.11 -12.59
C LEU A 233 -17.10 -2.09 -13.94
N ASP A 234 -17.24 -3.27 -14.53
CA ASP A 234 -18.09 -3.54 -15.68
C ASP A 234 -19.10 -4.67 -15.37
N ARG A 235 -19.93 -5.02 -16.35
CA ARG A 235 -20.98 -6.04 -16.18
C ARG A 235 -20.43 -7.46 -16.03
N ASP A 236 -19.14 -7.67 -16.31
CA ASP A 236 -18.44 -8.94 -16.20
C ASP A 236 -17.59 -9.04 -14.91
N SER A 237 -17.38 -7.92 -14.23
CA SER A 237 -16.68 -7.86 -12.96
C SER A 237 -17.37 -8.70 -11.89
N ILE A 238 -16.61 -9.52 -11.17
CA ILE A 238 -17.16 -10.39 -10.12
C ILE A 238 -17.43 -9.55 -8.87
N VAL A 239 -18.68 -9.48 -8.45
CA VAL A 239 -19.11 -8.77 -7.24
C VAL A 239 -19.95 -9.67 -6.34
N VAL A 240 -20.14 -9.26 -5.08
CA VAL A 240 -21.16 -9.90 -4.24
C VAL A 240 -22.50 -9.34 -4.69
N ALA A 241 -23.35 -10.19 -5.26
CA ALA A 241 -24.62 -9.77 -5.84
C ALA A 241 -25.78 -10.64 -5.35
N TYR A 242 -26.95 -10.01 -5.27
CA TYR A 242 -28.23 -10.67 -5.04
C TYR A 242 -28.84 -11.11 -6.37
N ASP A 243 -29.21 -12.38 -6.47
CA ASP A 243 -29.88 -12.94 -7.64
C ASP A 243 -31.35 -12.51 -7.65
N HIS A 244 -31.61 -11.37 -8.26
CA HIS A 244 -32.94 -10.79 -8.35
C HIS A 244 -33.87 -11.62 -9.24
N LYS A 245 -33.36 -12.35 -10.25
CA LYS A 245 -34.17 -13.23 -11.10
C LYS A 245 -34.75 -14.41 -10.33
N ARG A 246 -33.98 -14.94 -9.38
CA ARG A 246 -34.38 -16.05 -8.51
C ARG A 246 -35.12 -15.57 -7.25
N GLY A 247 -34.72 -14.42 -6.73
CA GLY A 247 -35.19 -13.91 -5.44
C GLY A 247 -36.52 -13.17 -5.49
N GLU A 248 -36.88 -12.57 -6.62
CA GLU A 248 -38.07 -11.73 -6.77
C GLU A 248 -39.23 -12.45 -7.51
N PRO A 249 -40.50 -12.17 -7.15
CA PRO A 249 -40.95 -11.24 -6.13
C PRO A 249 -40.72 -11.80 -4.72
N ARG A 250 -40.03 -11.03 -3.87
CA ARG A 250 -39.79 -11.40 -2.47
C ARG A 250 -41.06 -11.26 -1.64
N GLY A 251 -41.15 -12.05 -0.57
CA GLY A 251 -42.27 -11.95 0.36
C GLY A 251 -42.03 -12.74 1.63
N LYS A 252 -42.94 -12.63 2.62
CA LYS A 252 -42.85 -13.45 3.83
C LYS A 252 -43.37 -14.85 3.57
N LEU A 253 -42.71 -15.86 4.11
CA LEU A 253 -43.13 -17.24 3.98
C LEU A 253 -44.35 -17.48 4.91
N LYS A 254 -45.53 -17.73 4.34
CA LYS A 254 -46.73 -18.11 5.11
C LYS A 254 -46.81 -19.63 5.20
N LYS A 255 -47.04 -20.15 6.41
CA LYS A 255 -47.23 -21.59 6.62
C LYS A 255 -48.53 -22.04 5.92
N GLY A 256 -48.43 -22.97 4.97
CA GLY A 256 -49.59 -23.63 4.35
C GLY A 256 -49.98 -23.15 2.95
N GLU A 257 -49.37 -22.09 2.41
CA GLU A 257 -49.56 -21.66 1.02
C GLU A 257 -48.48 -22.28 0.12
N ALA A 258 -48.88 -22.87 -1.01
CA ALA A 258 -47.95 -23.38 -2.02
C ALA A 258 -47.18 -22.21 -2.66
N ALA A 259 -45.85 -22.35 -2.75
CA ALA A 259 -44.89 -21.35 -3.18
C ALA A 259 -44.93 -20.99 -4.69
N ALA A 260 -46.10 -21.03 -5.33
CA ALA A 260 -46.20 -21.03 -6.80
C ALA A 260 -45.92 -19.67 -7.46
N ALA A 261 -45.87 -18.56 -6.71
CA ALA A 261 -45.68 -17.22 -7.26
C ALA A 261 -44.64 -16.35 -6.52
N GLN A 262 -43.86 -16.93 -5.61
CA GLN A 262 -42.95 -16.18 -4.73
C GLN A 262 -41.50 -16.63 -4.96
N GLY A 263 -40.61 -15.66 -5.12
CA GLY A 263 -39.19 -15.90 -5.29
C GLY A 263 -38.53 -16.54 -4.06
N ASP A 264 -37.24 -16.80 -4.16
CA ASP A 264 -36.47 -17.44 -3.10
C ASP A 264 -36.17 -16.53 -1.91
N CYS A 265 -36.30 -15.22 -2.06
CA CYS A 265 -36.11 -14.27 -0.98
C CYS A 265 -37.34 -14.19 -0.07
N ILE A 266 -37.18 -14.58 1.19
CA ILE A 266 -38.25 -14.55 2.20
C ILE A 266 -38.40 -13.21 2.94
N ASP A 267 -37.73 -12.15 2.45
CA ASP A 267 -37.74 -10.80 3.04
C ASP A 267 -37.39 -10.74 4.55
N CYS A 268 -36.44 -11.56 5.01
CA CYS A 268 -36.05 -11.60 6.43
C CYS A 268 -35.19 -10.40 6.88
N GLY A 269 -34.55 -9.69 5.94
CA GLY A 269 -33.66 -8.55 6.21
C GLY A 269 -32.34 -8.88 6.91
N LEU A 270 -31.99 -10.16 7.09
CA LEU A 270 -30.77 -10.56 7.81
C LEU A 270 -29.50 -10.09 7.08
N CYS A 271 -29.49 -10.13 5.74
CA CYS A 271 -28.38 -9.64 4.91
C CYS A 271 -28.05 -8.15 5.16
N VAL A 272 -29.06 -7.33 5.45
CA VAL A 272 -28.90 -5.91 5.79
C VAL A 272 -28.35 -5.74 7.21
N ARG A 273 -28.84 -6.55 8.16
CA ARG A 273 -28.43 -6.47 9.57
C ARG A 273 -26.99 -6.88 9.82
N VAL A 274 -26.44 -7.79 9.04
CA VAL A 274 -25.02 -8.21 9.13
C VAL A 274 -24.08 -7.31 8.32
N CYS A 275 -24.62 -6.41 7.50
CA CYS A 275 -23.79 -5.57 6.65
C CYS A 275 -23.04 -4.51 7.48
N PRO A 276 -21.69 -4.45 7.42
CA PRO A 276 -20.93 -3.48 8.19
C PRO A 276 -21.15 -2.03 7.73
N THR A 277 -21.61 -1.83 6.48
CA THR A 277 -21.94 -0.52 5.90
C THR A 277 -23.44 -0.24 5.87
N GLY A 278 -24.27 -1.17 6.37
CA GLY A 278 -25.72 -0.98 6.53
C GLY A 278 -26.53 -0.92 5.24
N ILE A 279 -25.95 -1.31 4.10
CA ILE A 279 -26.65 -1.31 2.81
C ILE A 279 -27.64 -2.46 2.67
N ASP A 280 -28.62 -2.25 1.78
CA ASP A 280 -29.48 -3.33 1.28
C ASP A 280 -29.00 -3.86 -0.07
N ILE A 281 -28.29 -4.99 -0.02
CA ILE A 281 -27.73 -5.69 -1.19
C ILE A 281 -28.77 -6.09 -2.25
N ARG A 282 -30.06 -6.11 -1.89
CA ARG A 282 -31.14 -6.43 -2.81
C ARG A 282 -31.44 -5.31 -3.80
N ASN A 283 -30.92 -4.11 -3.54
CA ASN A 283 -31.06 -2.95 -4.42
C ASN A 283 -29.91 -2.83 -5.45
N GLY A 284 -29.20 -3.94 -5.70
CA GLY A 284 -28.13 -4.02 -6.68
C GLY A 284 -26.76 -3.61 -6.13
N THR A 285 -25.82 -3.36 -7.04
CA THR A 285 -24.43 -3.00 -6.71
C THR A 285 -24.36 -1.55 -6.21
N GLN A 286 -23.77 -1.36 -5.04
CA GLN A 286 -23.72 -0.07 -4.34
C GLN A 286 -22.29 0.32 -4.01
N LEU A 287 -21.99 1.62 -4.07
CA LEU A 287 -20.65 2.15 -3.81
C LEU A 287 -20.17 1.89 -2.38
N GLU A 288 -21.06 1.67 -1.42
CA GLU A 288 -20.71 1.38 -0.04
C GLU A 288 -20.44 -0.12 0.21
N CYS A 289 -20.72 -1.00 -0.76
CA CYS A 289 -20.50 -2.43 -0.61
C CYS A 289 -18.99 -2.77 -0.67
N VAL A 290 -18.44 -3.33 0.40
CA VAL A 290 -17.02 -3.75 0.45
C VAL A 290 -16.79 -5.21 0.05
N ASN A 291 -17.79 -5.92 -0.49
CA ASN A 291 -17.68 -7.34 -0.90
C ASN A 291 -17.15 -8.29 0.21
N CYS A 292 -17.49 -8.03 1.47
CA CYS A 292 -17.02 -8.79 2.63
C CYS A 292 -17.75 -10.12 2.92
N THR A 293 -18.70 -10.51 2.05
CA THR A 293 -19.46 -11.78 2.09
C THR A 293 -20.27 -12.09 3.35
N ALA A 294 -20.33 -11.21 4.34
CA ALA A 294 -21.16 -11.40 5.54
C ALA A 294 -22.64 -11.65 5.19
N CYS A 295 -23.15 -11.00 4.15
CA CYS A 295 -24.51 -11.19 3.66
C CYS A 295 -24.73 -12.56 2.98
N ILE A 296 -23.70 -13.17 2.39
CA ILE A 296 -23.78 -14.52 1.78
C ILE A 296 -24.00 -15.54 2.89
N ASP A 297 -23.11 -15.58 3.88
CA ASP A 297 -23.19 -16.52 5.00
C ASP A 297 -24.54 -16.40 5.73
N ALA A 298 -24.98 -15.16 6.00
CA ALA A 298 -26.24 -14.90 6.66
C ALA A 298 -27.45 -15.37 5.83
N CYS A 299 -27.45 -15.11 4.52
CA CYS A 299 -28.54 -15.52 3.64
C CYS A 299 -28.60 -17.04 3.52
N ASP A 300 -27.47 -17.70 3.29
CA ASP A 300 -27.39 -19.17 3.17
C ASP A 300 -27.89 -19.87 4.44
N SER A 301 -27.58 -19.33 5.63
CA SER A 301 -28.08 -19.89 6.90
C SER A 301 -29.60 -19.87 7.02
N ILE A 302 -30.27 -18.92 6.35
CA ILE A 302 -31.74 -18.84 6.30
C ILE A 302 -32.28 -19.75 5.21
N MET A 303 -31.64 -19.78 4.04
CA MET A 303 -32.03 -20.64 2.92
C MET A 303 -32.04 -22.12 3.33
N GLU A 304 -31.02 -22.56 4.08
CA GLU A 304 -30.98 -23.90 4.68
C GLU A 304 -32.18 -24.16 5.61
N LYS A 305 -32.48 -23.22 6.52
CA LYS A 305 -33.59 -23.37 7.49
C LYS A 305 -34.96 -23.45 6.83
N VAL A 306 -35.13 -22.81 5.68
CA VAL A 306 -36.39 -22.84 4.92
C VAL A 306 -36.38 -23.88 3.78
N ASN A 307 -35.35 -24.75 3.74
CA ASN A 307 -35.17 -25.79 2.71
C ASN A 307 -35.20 -25.26 1.27
N LYS A 308 -34.63 -24.07 1.04
CA LYS A 308 -34.40 -23.52 -0.31
C LYS A 308 -32.91 -23.62 -0.68
N PRO A 309 -32.55 -23.67 -1.98
CA PRO A 309 -31.15 -23.78 -2.38
C PRO A 309 -30.30 -22.60 -1.88
N LYS A 310 -29.01 -22.82 -1.62
CA LYS A 310 -28.06 -21.75 -1.23
C LYS A 310 -27.73 -20.82 -2.40
N GLY A 311 -26.98 -19.76 -2.14
CA GLY A 311 -26.41 -18.89 -3.18
C GLY A 311 -27.40 -17.90 -3.78
N LEU A 312 -28.42 -17.50 -3.00
CA LEU A 312 -29.30 -16.40 -3.38
C LEU A 312 -28.53 -15.07 -3.41
N ILE A 313 -27.57 -14.91 -2.51
CA ILE A 313 -26.50 -13.90 -2.61
C ILE A 313 -25.21 -14.68 -2.85
N ARG A 314 -24.45 -14.33 -3.90
CA ARG A 314 -23.23 -15.04 -4.27
C ARG A 314 -22.24 -14.12 -4.98
N TYR A 315 -21.03 -14.62 -5.20
CA TYR A 315 -20.13 -14.01 -6.17
C TYR A 315 -20.66 -14.26 -7.58
N ALA A 316 -21.03 -13.20 -8.27
CA ALA A 316 -21.51 -13.24 -9.64
C ALA A 316 -21.24 -11.89 -10.32
N SER A 317 -21.17 -11.91 -11.64
CA SER A 317 -21.23 -10.69 -12.45
C SER A 317 -22.68 -10.37 -12.80
N GLU A 318 -22.95 -9.14 -13.24
CA GLU A 318 -24.29 -8.72 -13.68
C GLU A 318 -24.75 -9.58 -14.87
N ASN A 319 -23.87 -9.80 -15.85
CA ASN A 319 -24.15 -10.66 -17.00
C ASN A 319 -24.42 -12.11 -16.58
N HIS A 320 -23.80 -12.60 -15.51
CA HIS A 320 -24.08 -13.93 -14.99
C HIS A 320 -25.48 -14.06 -14.40
N ILE A 321 -25.96 -13.04 -13.70
CA ILE A 321 -27.30 -13.04 -13.11
C ILE A 321 -28.36 -12.80 -14.19
N VAL A 322 -28.14 -11.83 -15.08
CA VAL A 322 -29.14 -11.42 -16.06
C VAL A 322 -29.14 -12.32 -17.29
N GLU A 323 -27.98 -12.65 -17.85
CA GLU A 323 -27.90 -13.37 -19.13
C GLU A 323 -27.52 -14.85 -18.94
N GLY A 324 -27.12 -15.26 -17.73
CA GLY A 324 -26.65 -16.63 -17.46
C GLY A 324 -25.25 -16.92 -18.02
N ILE A 325 -24.54 -15.89 -18.49
CA ILE A 325 -23.20 -16.02 -19.07
C ILE A 325 -22.20 -16.31 -17.94
N LYS A 326 -21.42 -17.38 -18.09
CA LYS A 326 -20.36 -17.71 -17.11
C LYS A 326 -19.22 -16.68 -17.18
N PRO A 327 -18.50 -16.45 -16.07
CA PRO A 327 -17.31 -15.59 -16.08
C PRO A 327 -16.34 -16.02 -17.18
N HIS A 328 -15.93 -15.08 -18.03
CA HIS A 328 -15.03 -15.30 -19.15
C HIS A 328 -14.02 -14.14 -19.24
N LEU A 329 -12.93 -14.35 -19.97
CA LEU A 329 -11.90 -13.32 -20.17
C LEU A 329 -12.42 -12.25 -21.13
N THR A 330 -12.64 -11.04 -20.62
CA THR A 330 -13.03 -9.90 -21.45
C THR A 330 -11.82 -9.28 -22.13
N GLY A 331 -12.03 -8.55 -23.24
CA GLY A 331 -10.97 -7.83 -23.93
C GLY A 331 -10.22 -6.83 -23.02
N ARG A 332 -10.92 -6.23 -22.04
CA ARG A 332 -10.31 -5.35 -21.03
C ARG A 332 -9.37 -6.13 -20.10
N MET A 333 -9.80 -7.29 -19.60
CA MET A 333 -8.96 -8.16 -18.77
C MET A 333 -7.70 -8.60 -19.51
N ILE A 334 -7.82 -8.96 -20.80
CA ILE A 334 -6.69 -9.32 -21.66
C ILE A 334 -5.75 -8.13 -21.83
N GLY A 335 -6.27 -6.95 -22.17
CA GLY A 335 -5.46 -5.73 -22.34
C GLY A 335 -4.65 -5.38 -21.09
N TYR A 336 -5.27 -5.39 -19.91
CA TYR A 336 -4.56 -5.17 -18.66
C TYR A 336 -3.55 -6.27 -18.34
N SER A 337 -3.86 -7.54 -18.64
CA SER A 337 -2.93 -8.66 -18.43
C SER A 337 -1.68 -8.51 -19.30
N VAL A 338 -1.82 -8.12 -20.57
CA VAL A 338 -0.69 -7.89 -21.48
C VAL A 338 0.18 -6.74 -20.99
N VAL A 339 -0.42 -5.60 -20.63
CA VAL A 339 0.32 -4.44 -20.11
C VAL A 339 1.04 -4.80 -18.81
N LEU A 340 0.37 -5.52 -17.90
CA LEU A 340 0.96 -5.96 -16.65
C LEU A 340 2.15 -6.91 -16.90
N LEU A 341 2.02 -7.85 -17.84
CA LEU A 341 3.11 -8.76 -18.20
C LEU A 341 4.31 -8.01 -18.78
N LEU A 342 4.10 -7.02 -19.64
CA LEU A 342 5.17 -6.17 -20.17
C LEU A 342 5.86 -5.37 -19.06
N LEU A 343 5.09 -4.80 -18.12
CA LEU A 343 5.64 -4.04 -16.99
C LEU A 343 6.43 -4.94 -16.02
N VAL A 344 5.91 -6.13 -15.70
CA VAL A 344 6.62 -7.11 -14.87
C VAL A 344 7.90 -7.58 -15.58
N GLY A 345 7.86 -7.82 -16.89
CA GLY A 345 9.03 -8.15 -17.69
C GLY A 345 10.09 -7.04 -17.67
N ALA A 346 9.67 -5.78 -17.87
CA ALA A 346 10.55 -4.62 -17.78
C ALA A 346 11.14 -4.44 -16.38
N LEU A 347 10.35 -4.59 -15.32
CA LEU A 347 10.81 -4.52 -13.94
C LEU A 347 11.83 -5.62 -13.64
N THR A 348 11.56 -6.85 -14.07
CA THR A 348 12.47 -7.98 -13.91
C THR A 348 13.78 -7.73 -14.62
N ALA A 349 13.73 -7.25 -15.88
CA ALA A 349 14.93 -6.88 -16.63
C ALA A 349 15.73 -5.79 -15.92
N LEU A 350 15.07 -4.71 -15.46
CA LEU A 350 15.72 -3.62 -14.73
C LEU A 350 16.41 -4.08 -13.45
N LEU A 351 15.77 -4.99 -12.69
CA LEU A 351 16.36 -5.57 -11.49
C LEU A 351 17.57 -6.45 -11.80
N LEU A 352 17.52 -7.26 -12.87
CA LEU A 352 18.62 -8.12 -13.29
C LEU A 352 19.79 -7.35 -13.90
N THR A 353 19.53 -6.21 -14.56
CA THR A 353 20.57 -5.34 -15.14
C THR A 353 21.05 -4.26 -14.19
N ARG A 354 20.57 -4.24 -12.94
CA ARG A 354 20.95 -3.24 -11.94
C ARG A 354 22.44 -3.40 -11.64
N LYS A 355 23.20 -2.33 -11.83
CA LYS A 355 24.61 -2.29 -11.44
C LYS A 355 24.74 -2.14 -9.92
N ASP A 356 25.65 -2.92 -9.36
CA ASP A 356 26.01 -2.93 -7.94
C ASP A 356 26.86 -1.71 -7.53
N PHE A 357 27.56 -1.13 -8.50
CA PHE A 357 28.39 0.06 -8.33
C PHE A 357 28.00 1.12 -9.36
N ASP A 358 28.01 2.38 -8.91
CA ASP A 358 27.77 3.53 -9.76
C ASP A 358 28.80 4.61 -9.42
N ALA A 359 29.57 5.03 -10.43
CA ALA A 359 30.61 6.04 -10.30
C ALA A 359 30.30 7.25 -11.19
N GLN A 360 30.07 8.39 -10.54
CA GLN A 360 29.82 9.65 -11.24
C GLN A 360 31.02 10.59 -11.08
N VAL A 361 31.72 10.85 -12.18
CA VAL A 361 32.76 11.88 -12.24
C VAL A 361 32.18 13.16 -12.84
N THR A 362 32.33 14.27 -12.13
CA THR A 362 31.92 15.59 -12.57
C THR A 362 33.09 16.56 -12.45
N ARG A 363 33.27 17.46 -13.42
CA ARG A 363 34.30 18.50 -13.29
C ARG A 363 33.85 19.55 -12.26
N ALA A 364 34.79 20.10 -11.51
CA ALA A 364 34.51 21.20 -10.59
C ALA A 364 33.91 22.39 -11.36
N GLN A 365 32.80 22.93 -10.85
CA GLN A 365 32.14 24.08 -11.47
C GLN A 365 32.97 25.36 -11.25
N GLY A 366 33.07 26.20 -12.29
CA GLY A 366 33.73 27.50 -12.21
C GLY A 366 35.26 27.50 -12.30
N GLN A 367 35.92 26.33 -12.33
CA GLN A 367 37.37 26.23 -12.55
C GLN A 367 37.69 25.80 -13.99
N LEU A 368 38.58 26.55 -14.63
CA LEU A 368 39.27 26.15 -15.87
C LEU A 368 40.47 25.25 -15.52
N PHE A 369 41.33 25.01 -16.50
CA PHE A 369 42.60 24.34 -16.29
C PHE A 369 43.54 25.18 -15.43
N GLN A 370 44.34 24.50 -14.62
CA GLN A 370 45.40 25.10 -13.82
C GLN A 370 46.74 24.62 -14.35
N GLN A 371 47.60 25.55 -14.74
CA GLN A 371 48.99 25.23 -15.06
C GLN A 371 49.73 25.00 -13.75
N ARG A 372 50.33 23.83 -13.57
CA ARG A 372 51.16 23.54 -12.40
C ARG A 372 52.59 23.97 -12.66
N ASP A 373 53.14 23.50 -13.78
CA ASP A 373 54.52 23.72 -14.19
C ASP A 373 54.56 24.10 -15.69
N SER A 374 55.76 24.28 -16.25
CA SER A 374 55.92 24.53 -17.68
C SER A 374 55.43 23.39 -18.59
N LEU A 375 55.29 22.16 -18.07
CA LEU A 375 54.95 20.97 -18.88
C LEU A 375 53.63 20.28 -18.46
N HIS A 376 52.99 20.72 -17.37
CA HIS A 376 51.86 20.01 -16.77
C HIS A 376 50.65 20.92 -16.55
N TYR A 377 49.50 20.45 -17.01
CA TYR A 377 48.20 21.08 -16.80
C TYR A 377 47.29 20.16 -15.99
N SER A 378 46.47 20.76 -15.12
CA SER A 378 45.57 20.03 -14.26
C SER A 378 44.13 20.53 -14.34
N ASN A 379 43.17 19.64 -14.18
CA ASN A 379 41.74 19.97 -14.03
C ASN A 379 41.24 19.31 -12.74
N LEU A 380 40.36 20.01 -12.02
CA LEU A 380 39.76 19.53 -10.80
C LEU A 380 38.44 18.79 -11.09
N TYR A 381 38.30 17.60 -10.52
CA TYR A 381 37.10 16.77 -10.66
C TYR A 381 36.60 16.32 -9.28
N ASN A 382 35.29 16.15 -9.18
CA ASN A 382 34.63 15.51 -8.07
C ASN A 382 34.16 14.13 -8.53
N ILE A 383 34.48 13.11 -7.74
CA ILE A 383 33.88 11.78 -7.89
C ILE A 383 32.86 11.57 -6.79
N LYS A 384 31.70 11.04 -7.18
CA LYS A 384 30.71 10.48 -6.28
C LYS A 384 30.60 9.00 -6.60
N LEU A 385 31.05 8.17 -5.67
CA LEU A 385 30.94 6.72 -5.74
C LEU A 385 29.75 6.28 -4.91
N LEU A 386 28.96 5.37 -5.45
CA LEU A 386 27.90 4.70 -4.75
C LEU A 386 28.18 3.19 -4.74
N ASN A 387 28.35 2.66 -3.53
CA ASN A 387 28.41 1.22 -3.29
C ASN A 387 27.01 0.74 -2.91
N LYS A 388 26.41 -0.15 -3.72
CA LYS A 388 25.10 -0.75 -3.40
C LYS A 388 25.22 -2.15 -2.80
N THR A 389 26.44 -2.60 -2.54
CA THR A 389 26.73 -3.91 -1.94
C THR A 389 27.08 -3.77 -0.46
N ILE A 390 27.14 -4.92 0.21
CA ILE A 390 27.41 -5.06 1.64
C ILE A 390 28.91 -5.14 1.93
N GLU A 391 29.73 -5.34 0.89
CA GLU A 391 31.18 -5.40 1.02
C GLU A 391 31.79 -4.00 0.83
N GLU A 392 32.85 -3.69 1.56
CA GLU A 392 33.61 -2.47 1.37
C GLU A 392 34.64 -2.66 0.26
N TYR A 393 34.76 -1.67 -0.63
CA TYR A 393 35.71 -1.73 -1.74
C TYR A 393 36.72 -0.59 -1.66
N PRO A 394 38.03 -0.91 -1.68
CA PRO A 394 39.04 0.09 -1.96
C PRO A 394 38.96 0.46 -3.44
N VAL A 395 38.73 1.74 -3.73
CA VAL A 395 38.57 2.20 -5.11
C VAL A 395 39.82 2.95 -5.56
N GLU A 396 40.35 2.54 -6.70
CA GLU A 396 41.44 3.21 -7.40
C GLU A 396 40.94 3.83 -8.70
N LEU A 397 41.39 5.05 -8.98
CA LEU A 397 41.11 5.75 -10.23
C LEU A 397 42.32 5.66 -11.14
N ARG A 398 42.11 5.28 -12.40
CA ARG A 398 43.17 5.19 -13.42
C ARG A 398 42.75 5.94 -14.68
N LEU A 399 43.67 6.69 -15.27
CA LEU A 399 43.49 7.25 -16.61
C LEU A 399 43.64 6.14 -17.64
N GLU A 400 42.67 6.03 -18.55
CA GLU A 400 42.71 5.04 -19.62
C GLU A 400 42.97 5.72 -20.98
N GLY A 401 44.01 5.26 -21.68
CA GLY A 401 44.27 5.62 -23.08
C GLY A 401 45.07 6.91 -23.32
N ILE A 402 45.45 7.64 -22.26
CA ILE A 402 46.27 8.86 -22.34
C ILE A 402 47.29 8.84 -21.19
N GLY A 403 48.50 9.35 -21.45
CA GLY A 403 49.54 9.52 -20.42
C GLY A 403 49.19 10.62 -19.43
N GLY A 404 49.35 10.37 -18.14
CA GLY A 404 49.06 11.34 -17.09
C GLY A 404 48.92 10.69 -15.72
N SER A 405 48.73 11.51 -14.69
CA SER A 405 48.51 11.05 -13.31
C SER A 405 47.16 11.53 -12.79
N ILE A 406 46.57 10.71 -11.92
CA ILE A 406 45.47 11.11 -11.06
C ILE A 406 46.04 11.35 -9.66
N GLU A 407 45.81 12.55 -9.14
CA GLU A 407 46.22 12.91 -7.79
C GLU A 407 44.99 13.23 -6.95
N MET A 408 44.75 12.43 -5.91
CA MET A 408 43.70 12.69 -4.95
C MET A 408 44.07 13.92 -4.12
N VAL A 409 43.09 14.80 -3.83
CA VAL A 409 43.32 15.98 -2.96
C VAL A 409 43.58 15.54 -1.52
N THR A 410 43.03 14.41 -1.12
CA THR A 410 43.24 13.76 0.19
C THR A 410 44.15 12.55 -0.01
N HIS A 411 45.21 12.41 0.80
CA HIS A 411 46.18 11.30 0.73
C HIS A 411 45.66 9.94 1.23
N GLU A 412 44.37 9.83 1.55
CA GLU A 412 43.75 8.58 1.97
C GLU A 412 43.22 7.82 0.74
N SER A 413 43.39 6.50 0.75
CA SER A 413 42.74 5.61 -0.22
C SER A 413 41.23 5.83 -0.18
N LEU A 414 40.61 5.94 -1.36
CA LEU A 414 39.17 6.20 -1.45
C LEU A 414 38.41 4.93 -1.06
N HIS A 415 38.03 4.85 0.21
CA HIS A 415 37.20 3.78 0.74
C HIS A 415 35.74 4.16 0.59
N VAL A 416 34.96 3.28 -0.05
CA VAL A 416 33.50 3.41 -0.13
C VAL A 416 32.89 2.40 0.84
N PRO A 417 32.31 2.86 1.96
CA PRO A 417 31.64 1.97 2.89
C PRO A 417 30.52 1.19 2.18
N ALA A 418 30.19 0.03 2.74
CA ALA A 418 29.02 -0.74 2.34
C ALA A 418 27.77 0.16 2.33
N GLU A 419 26.97 0.02 1.28
CA GLU A 419 25.69 0.72 1.15
C GLU A 419 25.74 2.23 1.47
N SER A 420 26.77 2.91 0.98
CA SER A 420 26.97 4.33 1.21
C SER A 420 27.53 5.02 -0.03
N TYR A 421 27.54 6.35 0.02
CA TYR A 421 28.26 7.16 -0.95
C TYR A 421 29.57 7.66 -0.35
N ALA A 422 30.62 7.62 -1.16
CA ALA A 422 31.85 8.36 -0.90
C ALA A 422 31.96 9.50 -1.91
N GLN A 423 32.38 10.67 -1.43
CA GLN A 423 32.70 11.80 -2.28
C GLN A 423 34.15 12.17 -2.06
N SER A 424 34.87 12.40 -3.15
CA SER A 424 36.23 12.91 -3.09
C SER A 424 36.50 13.79 -4.29
N THR A 425 37.56 14.57 -4.17
CA THR A 425 38.02 15.50 -5.19
C THR A 425 39.42 15.08 -5.60
N PHE A 426 39.69 15.13 -6.90
CA PHE A 426 40.97 14.73 -7.46
C PHE A 426 41.35 15.62 -8.64
N PHE A 427 42.65 15.74 -8.86
CA PHE A 427 43.22 16.36 -10.05
C PHE A 427 43.52 15.29 -11.08
N VAL A 428 43.15 15.55 -12.33
CA VAL A 428 43.76 14.89 -13.48
C VAL A 428 44.88 15.79 -13.93
N VAL A 429 46.10 15.26 -14.05
CA VAL A 429 47.28 15.97 -14.55
C VAL A 429 47.71 15.33 -15.85
N LEU A 430 47.74 16.14 -16.92
CA LEU A 430 48.19 15.73 -18.25
C LEU A 430 49.43 16.54 -18.63
N ASN A 431 50.30 15.91 -19.44
CA ASN A 431 51.43 16.61 -20.04
C ASN A 431 50.93 17.51 -21.18
N GLU A 432 51.62 18.63 -21.41
CA GLU A 432 51.33 19.54 -22.51
C GLU A 432 51.34 18.84 -23.88
N GLN A 433 52.22 17.86 -24.08
CA GLN A 433 52.35 17.09 -25.33
C GLN A 433 51.11 16.24 -25.64
N ASP A 434 50.34 15.86 -24.62
CA ASP A 434 49.13 15.05 -24.76
C ASP A 434 47.88 15.92 -25.02
N LEU A 435 48.00 17.25 -24.96
CA LEU A 435 46.91 18.20 -25.17
C LEU A 435 46.82 18.63 -26.64
N THR A 436 46.19 17.81 -27.47
CA THR A 436 46.00 18.12 -28.91
C THR A 436 44.90 19.13 -29.18
N GLU A 437 43.95 19.28 -28.26
CA GLU A 437 42.78 20.15 -28.41
C GLU A 437 42.49 20.89 -27.11
N ARG A 438 41.87 22.08 -27.22
CA ARG A 438 41.42 22.85 -26.06
C ARG A 438 40.47 22.04 -25.17
N LYS A 439 39.68 21.14 -25.76
CA LYS A 439 38.73 20.26 -25.07
C LYS A 439 39.01 18.82 -25.48
N LEU A 440 39.63 18.06 -24.59
CA LEU A 440 39.98 16.67 -24.82
C LEU A 440 39.01 15.74 -24.09
N ASP A 441 38.50 14.73 -24.77
CA ASP A 441 37.70 13.68 -24.12
C ASP A 441 38.62 12.65 -23.48
N ILE A 442 38.55 12.53 -22.15
CA ILE A 442 39.36 11.60 -21.35
C ILE A 442 38.48 10.49 -20.76
N ARG A 443 39.08 9.34 -20.49
CA ARG A 443 38.43 8.19 -19.85
C ARG A 443 39.09 7.90 -18.52
N ILE A 444 38.27 7.82 -17.48
CA ILE A 444 38.71 7.49 -16.12
C ILE A 444 38.10 6.13 -15.79
N GLY A 445 38.95 5.12 -15.67
CA GLY A 445 38.55 3.81 -15.18
C GLY A 445 38.51 3.80 -13.65
N VAL A 446 37.42 3.28 -13.11
CA VAL A 446 37.20 3.05 -11.68
C VAL A 446 37.42 1.58 -11.43
N TYR A 447 38.45 1.28 -10.63
CA TYR A 447 38.88 -0.08 -10.32
C TYR A 447 38.65 -0.37 -8.84
N ALA A 448 38.20 -1.57 -8.51
CA ALA A 448 38.30 -2.09 -7.14
C ALA A 448 38.97 -3.46 -7.19
N ASN A 449 39.89 -3.71 -6.27
CA ASN A 449 40.65 -4.97 -6.22
C ASN A 449 41.26 -5.38 -7.58
N ASN A 450 41.76 -4.41 -8.34
CA ASN A 450 42.29 -4.58 -9.72
C ASN A 450 41.27 -5.00 -10.80
N GLU A 451 39.99 -5.16 -10.48
CA GLU A 451 38.94 -5.33 -11.48
C GLU A 451 38.31 -4.00 -11.88
N ARG A 452 38.07 -3.83 -13.18
CA ARG A 452 37.46 -2.61 -13.71
C ARG A 452 35.95 -2.67 -13.48
N ILE A 453 35.46 -1.80 -12.61
CA ILE A 453 34.02 -1.70 -12.29
C ILE A 453 33.31 -0.85 -13.34
N GLU A 454 33.84 0.32 -13.65
CA GLU A 454 33.21 1.29 -14.54
C GLU A 454 34.24 2.16 -15.25
N THR A 455 33.91 2.63 -16.45
CA THR A 455 34.70 3.64 -17.18
C THR A 455 33.85 4.88 -17.38
N VAL A 456 34.29 6.00 -16.83
CA VAL A 456 33.59 7.29 -16.93
C VAL A 456 34.28 8.15 -17.98
N LYS A 457 33.50 8.66 -18.94
CA LYS A 457 33.97 9.64 -19.93
C LYS A 457 33.78 11.05 -19.40
N THR A 458 34.82 11.86 -19.43
CA THR A 458 34.75 13.27 -19.04
C THR A 458 35.61 14.13 -19.97
N THR A 459 35.59 15.44 -19.78
CA THR A 459 36.31 16.40 -20.62
C THR A 459 37.41 17.06 -19.82
N PHE A 460 38.60 17.16 -20.41
CA PHE A 460 39.73 17.91 -19.93
C PHE A 460 39.85 19.19 -20.75
N PHE A 461 39.96 20.34 -20.08
CA PHE A 461 40.30 21.58 -20.76
C PHE A 461 41.79 21.83 -20.68
N GLY A 462 42.39 22.21 -21.80
CA GLY A 462 43.76 22.67 -21.90
C GLY A 462 43.85 24.09 -22.46
N PRO A 463 45.05 24.71 -22.45
CA PRO A 463 45.30 25.94 -23.20
C PRO A 463 45.08 25.71 -24.70
N VAL A 464 44.85 26.80 -25.44
CA VAL A 464 44.88 26.75 -26.91
C VAL A 464 46.35 26.72 -27.32
N LEU A 465 46.85 25.54 -27.67
CA LEU A 465 48.18 25.37 -28.24
C LEU A 465 48.08 25.69 -29.73
N HIS A 466 48.88 26.67 -30.18
CA HIS A 466 48.93 27.16 -31.56
C HIS A 466 50.00 26.45 -32.38
#